data_AF-A0A968X0F0-F1
#
_entry.id   AF-A0A968X0F0-F1
#
_cell.length_a   1.000
_cell.length_b   1.000
_cell.length_c   1.000
_cell.angle_alpha   90.00
_cell.angle_beta   90.00
_cell.angle_gamma   90.00
#
_symmetry.space_group_name_H-M   'P 1'
#
loop_
_entity.id
_entity.type
_entity.pdbx_description
1 polymer ?
#
loop_
_entity_poly.entity_id
_entity_poly.type
_entity_poly.pdbx_seq_one_letter_code
_entity_poly.pdbx_strand_id
1 'polypeptide(L)'
;MHAVSVGERKLSVTSNHPFYTYAYDSKAPKKLGRCQLAYTRADQLKEAIVPRTSLDYGKPRTLSVPVLTTAFDSQNQYANALAMSRERQSRLSVGAETTDELMWLFGYWVGDGNIDLKQGKTEGVLRWAKVGFSTPPADRARERLLNTMTAVMEAEPTERADGNHLYWSSKELAEFFALNGFTGNARTKRVPNWVWSLPESQRVAFVAGYLDADGTVIESKREFSIKSANKMLLQDVASVLVTLGITSRLYTEFDAPKTVTILGMETTAHGSHRLSIPLDGRLCSQVSAQMRTKAERAEQPKLRHHRLVGRSNIVLPESVEIVDVNVSELSDEAVPTWDIEVEGTGNFISQGFIVHNSKLTMKYPAVYLMEEGAHGEILSIAFAGKGQHQDAGGKVVHAAPNTSSKIVSKSISKDGGRTSYRGLLKVYKDAVNAKSNVVCDALLLDETSRSDTYPYIEVDNEQVNIGHEASVSKIGEEQLFYAMSRGVSEEDASTMVVSGFIEPLVKELPMEYAVEMNRLIALQMEGTVG
;
A
#
# COMPACT_ATOMS: atom_id res chain seq x y z
N MET A 1 17.26 -15.63 -0.25
CA MET A 1 15.98 -15.19 -0.86
C MET A 1 16.20 -14.56 -2.21
N HIS A 2 15.19 -14.56 -3.07
CA HIS A 2 15.15 -13.82 -4.33
C HIS A 2 14.25 -12.59 -4.19
N ALA A 3 14.59 -11.49 -4.84
CA ALA A 3 13.66 -10.42 -5.14
C ALA A 3 13.13 -10.62 -6.57
N VAL A 4 11.82 -10.89 -6.69
CA VAL A 4 11.12 -10.95 -7.98
C VAL A 4 10.53 -9.58 -8.27
N SER A 5 10.84 -9.00 -9.42
CA SER A 5 10.47 -7.62 -9.71
C SER A 5 10.00 -7.37 -11.14
N VAL A 6 9.04 -6.45 -11.28
CA VAL A 6 8.51 -5.93 -12.56
C VAL A 6 8.39 -4.41 -12.42
N GLY A 7 9.34 -3.67 -12.98
CA GLY A 7 9.43 -2.23 -12.73
C GLY A 7 9.62 -1.96 -11.23
N GLU A 8 8.78 -1.12 -10.65
CA GLU A 8 8.80 -0.85 -9.19
C GLU A 8 8.03 -1.87 -8.34
N ARG A 9 7.33 -2.83 -8.95
CA ARG A 9 6.75 -3.99 -8.24
C ARG A 9 7.89 -4.90 -7.80
N LYS A 10 8.02 -5.19 -6.50
CA LYS A 10 9.12 -6.02 -5.97
C LYS A 10 8.66 -6.91 -4.83
N LEU A 11 8.67 -8.23 -5.04
CA LEU A 11 8.32 -9.23 -4.03
C LEU A 11 9.56 -10.01 -3.58
N SER A 12 9.83 -9.99 -2.27
CA SER A 12 10.88 -10.80 -1.66
C SER A 12 10.34 -12.19 -1.34
N VAL A 13 10.98 -13.23 -1.89
CA VAL A 13 10.48 -14.61 -1.82
C VAL A 13 11.60 -15.62 -1.62
N THR A 14 11.26 -16.80 -1.09
CA THR A 14 12.16 -17.96 -1.07
C THR A 14 12.28 -18.59 -2.46
N SER A 15 13.35 -19.34 -2.73
CA SER A 15 13.60 -19.98 -4.04
C SER A 15 12.52 -20.96 -4.48
N ASN A 16 11.76 -21.51 -3.54
CA ASN A 16 10.65 -22.44 -3.80
C ASN A 16 9.29 -21.75 -3.86
N HIS A 17 9.21 -20.43 -3.68
CA HIS A 17 7.94 -19.72 -3.69
C HIS A 17 7.23 -19.90 -5.05
N PRO A 18 5.98 -20.38 -5.09
CA PRO A 18 5.30 -20.67 -6.33
C PRO A 18 4.68 -19.40 -6.94
N PHE A 19 4.92 -19.15 -8.22
CA PHE A 19 4.21 -18.14 -9.00
C PHE A 19 3.29 -18.82 -10.00
N TYR A 20 2.03 -18.38 -10.05
CA TYR A 20 1.10 -18.83 -11.09
C TYR A 20 1.42 -18.09 -12.39
N THR A 21 2.01 -18.80 -13.34
CA THR A 21 2.43 -18.26 -14.63
C THR A 21 2.21 -19.32 -15.70
N TYR A 22 2.66 -19.06 -16.93
CA TYR A 22 2.68 -20.09 -17.96
C TYR A 22 4.04 -20.81 -17.97
N ALA A 23 4.01 -22.14 -17.98
CA ALA A 23 5.19 -22.96 -18.17
C ALA A 23 5.32 -23.31 -19.66
N TYR A 24 6.50 -23.02 -20.24
CA TYR A 24 6.85 -23.43 -21.60
C TYR A 24 7.55 -24.80 -21.59
N ASP A 25 6.90 -25.81 -22.14
CA ASP A 25 7.52 -27.10 -22.42
C ASP A 25 7.95 -27.20 -23.88
N SER A 26 9.26 -27.09 -24.10
CA SER A 26 9.88 -27.22 -25.43
C SER A 26 9.69 -28.61 -26.05
N LYS A 27 9.48 -29.65 -25.22
CA LYS A 27 9.31 -31.06 -25.61
C LYS A 27 7.85 -31.40 -25.89
N ALA A 28 6.90 -30.57 -25.47
CA ALA A 28 5.47 -30.81 -25.71
C ALA A 28 5.13 -30.77 -27.22
N PRO A 29 4.19 -31.63 -27.68
CA PRO A 29 3.75 -31.66 -29.07
C PRO A 29 3.18 -30.31 -29.51
N LYS A 30 3.66 -29.77 -30.64
CA LYS A 30 3.23 -28.45 -31.16
C LYS A 30 1.70 -28.33 -31.35
N LYS A 31 0.98 -29.44 -31.51
CA LYS A 31 -0.50 -29.48 -31.68
C LYS A 31 -1.27 -29.31 -30.36
N LEU A 32 -0.70 -29.65 -29.21
CA LEU A 32 -1.36 -29.58 -27.90
C LEU A 32 -1.14 -28.24 -27.19
N GLY A 33 -0.36 -27.34 -27.80
CA GLY A 33 0.17 -26.15 -27.14
C GLY A 33 1.45 -26.48 -26.38
N ARG A 34 2.41 -25.56 -26.41
CA ARG A 34 3.67 -25.68 -25.64
C ARG A 34 3.64 -24.86 -24.35
N CYS A 35 2.59 -24.07 -24.15
CA CYS A 35 2.38 -23.29 -22.96
C CYS A 35 1.16 -23.83 -22.23
N GLN A 36 1.31 -24.08 -20.94
CA GLN A 36 0.22 -24.40 -20.02
C GLN A 36 0.32 -23.49 -18.80
N LEU A 37 -0.81 -23.16 -18.17
CA LEU A 37 -0.79 -22.49 -16.87
C LEU A 37 -0.26 -23.49 -15.83
N ALA A 38 0.73 -23.08 -15.06
CA ALA A 38 1.36 -23.92 -14.06
C ALA A 38 2.05 -23.07 -12.99
N TYR A 39 2.25 -23.66 -11.82
CA TYR A 39 3.09 -23.05 -10.79
C TYR A 39 4.56 -23.22 -11.15
N THR A 40 5.27 -22.11 -11.26
CA THR A 40 6.72 -22.08 -11.46
C THR A 40 7.37 -21.48 -10.22
N ARG A 41 8.46 -22.09 -9.75
CA ARG A 41 9.19 -21.59 -8.60
C ARG A 41 9.89 -20.26 -8.91
N ALA A 42 10.07 -19.41 -7.91
CA ALA A 42 10.78 -18.14 -8.01
C ALA A 42 12.13 -18.25 -8.73
N ASP A 43 12.95 -19.24 -8.41
CA ASP A 43 14.28 -19.46 -9.00
C ASP A 43 14.26 -19.88 -10.47
N GLN A 44 13.11 -20.30 -10.97
CA GLN A 44 12.88 -20.71 -12.36
C GLN A 44 11.95 -19.74 -13.11
N LEU A 45 11.48 -18.69 -12.44
CA LEU A 45 10.52 -17.73 -12.97
C LEU A 45 11.19 -16.81 -13.99
N LYS A 46 10.55 -16.66 -15.15
CA LYS A 46 11.00 -15.76 -16.22
C LYS A 46 9.97 -14.69 -16.57
N GLU A 47 8.69 -15.06 -16.49
CA GLU A 47 7.55 -14.17 -16.73
C GLU A 47 6.50 -14.40 -15.65
N ALA A 48 5.77 -13.34 -15.30
CA ALA A 48 4.63 -13.41 -14.38
C ALA A 48 3.39 -12.79 -15.02
N ILE A 49 2.22 -13.27 -14.59
CA ILE A 49 0.94 -12.64 -14.90
C ILE A 49 0.70 -11.56 -13.84
N VAL A 50 0.47 -10.33 -14.30
CA VAL A 50 0.29 -9.17 -13.44
C VAL A 50 -0.99 -8.41 -13.79
N PRO A 51 -1.69 -7.81 -12.82
CA PRO A 51 -2.84 -6.96 -13.07
C PRO A 51 -2.44 -5.66 -13.75
N ARG A 52 -3.32 -5.22 -14.66
CA ARG A 52 -3.23 -3.96 -15.42
C ARG A 52 -4.30 -2.95 -15.00
N THR A 53 -5.35 -3.41 -14.33
CA THR A 53 -6.41 -2.57 -13.79
C THR A 53 -6.38 -2.61 -12.26
N SER A 54 -6.69 -1.47 -11.64
CA SER A 54 -7.19 -1.48 -10.27
C SER A 54 -8.64 -1.97 -10.33
N LEU A 55 -9.10 -2.68 -9.32
CA LEU A 55 -10.53 -2.66 -9.00
C LEU A 55 -10.72 -1.42 -8.06
N ASP A 56 -11.90 -0.80 -8.03
CA ASP A 56 -12.13 0.43 -7.24
C ASP A 56 -12.97 0.09 -5.99
N TYR A 57 -12.40 0.30 -4.80
CA TYR A 57 -13.01 -0.03 -3.50
C TYR A 57 -12.59 0.96 -2.41
N GLY A 58 -11.90 2.04 -2.78
CA GLY A 58 -11.58 3.08 -1.83
C GLY A 58 -12.84 3.88 -1.48
N LYS A 59 -12.94 4.34 -0.23
CA LYS A 59 -13.96 5.31 0.18
C LYS A 59 -13.27 6.68 0.36
N PRO A 60 -13.93 7.79 -0.01
CA PRO A 60 -13.44 9.12 0.32
C PRO A 60 -13.06 9.20 1.81
N ARG A 61 -11.93 9.85 2.11
CA ARG A 61 -11.44 9.97 3.47
C ARG A 61 -12.00 11.23 4.11
N THR A 62 -12.44 11.12 5.37
CA THR A 62 -12.75 12.30 6.19
C THR A 62 -11.49 13.12 6.47
N LEU A 63 -11.51 14.39 6.08
CA LEU A 63 -10.40 15.32 6.23
C LEU A 63 -10.28 15.84 7.65
N SER A 64 -9.05 16.04 8.11
CA SER A 64 -8.79 16.76 9.35
C SER A 64 -8.78 18.25 9.09
N VAL A 65 -9.69 18.98 9.74
CA VAL A 65 -9.82 20.44 9.63
C VAL A 65 -9.23 21.14 10.87
N PRO A 66 -8.62 22.32 10.73
CA PRO A 66 -8.07 23.06 11.86
C PRO A 66 -9.12 23.43 12.91
N VAL A 67 -8.73 23.37 14.19
CA VAL A 67 -9.59 23.84 15.28
C VAL A 67 -9.63 25.36 15.25
N LEU A 68 -10.84 25.92 15.12
CA LEU A 68 -11.05 27.35 14.99
C LEU A 68 -10.92 28.12 16.32
N THR A 69 -10.92 27.42 17.44
CA THR A 69 -10.77 27.99 18.78
C THR A 69 -9.33 27.85 19.26
N THR A 70 -8.65 28.98 19.48
CA THR A 70 -7.31 29.00 20.08
C THR A 70 -7.40 29.47 21.53
N ALA A 71 -6.96 28.65 22.49
CA ALA A 71 -6.75 29.06 23.87
C ALA A 71 -5.30 29.56 24.05
N PHE A 72 -5.10 30.66 24.77
CA PHE A 72 -3.78 31.19 25.08
C PHE A 72 -3.78 31.94 26.41
N ASP A 73 -2.65 31.89 27.10
CA ASP A 73 -2.43 32.67 28.31
C ASP A 73 -1.89 34.06 27.95
N SER A 74 -2.65 35.08 28.33
CA SER A 74 -2.25 36.48 28.22
C SER A 74 -1.75 36.99 29.57
N GLN A 75 -0.84 37.97 29.56
CA GLN A 75 -0.46 38.71 30.76
C GLN A 75 -1.00 40.13 30.63
N ASN A 76 -1.66 40.63 31.69
CA ASN A 76 -2.03 42.04 31.78
C ASN A 76 -1.29 42.69 32.96
N GLN A 77 -1.39 44.01 33.08
CA GLN A 77 -0.68 44.78 34.10
C GLN A 77 -1.09 44.47 35.56
N TYR A 78 -2.05 43.57 35.78
CA TYR A 78 -2.62 43.24 37.09
C TYR A 78 -2.66 41.72 37.40
N ALA A 79 -2.25 40.83 36.48
CA ALA A 79 -2.29 39.38 36.68
C ALA A 79 -1.21 38.65 35.85
N ASN A 80 -0.58 37.65 36.47
CA ASN A 80 0.53 36.88 35.88
C ASN A 80 0.10 35.85 34.82
N ALA A 81 -1.19 35.53 34.70
CA ALA A 81 -1.78 34.73 33.63
C ALA A 81 -3.31 34.89 33.59
N LEU A 82 -3.86 35.20 32.42
CA LEU A 82 -5.29 35.19 32.10
C LEU A 82 -5.51 34.25 30.92
N ALA A 83 -6.16 33.11 31.16
CA ALA A 83 -6.56 32.18 30.10
C ALA A 83 -7.65 32.82 29.24
N MET A 84 -7.36 33.04 27.96
CA MET A 84 -8.29 33.62 27.00
C MET A 84 -8.52 32.64 25.85
N SER A 85 -9.72 32.65 25.29
CA SER A 85 -10.04 31.93 24.05
C SER A 85 -10.32 32.94 22.93
N ARG A 86 -9.89 32.60 21.72
CA ARG A 86 -10.23 33.31 20.49
C ARG A 86 -10.81 32.33 19.49
N GLU A 87 -12.05 32.55 19.11
CA GLU A 87 -12.69 31.87 18.00
C GLU A 87 -12.32 32.56 16.68
N ARG A 88 -12.05 31.76 15.65
CA ARG A 88 -11.83 32.21 14.28
C ARG A 88 -13.03 31.77 13.44
N GLN A 89 -13.46 32.60 12.51
CA GLN A 89 -14.34 32.12 11.45
C GLN A 89 -13.48 31.39 10.42
N SER A 90 -13.91 30.18 10.06
CA SER A 90 -13.28 29.43 8.97
C SER A 90 -13.44 30.19 7.67
N ARG A 91 -12.36 30.23 6.88
CA ARG A 91 -12.37 30.72 5.50
C ARG A 91 -12.17 29.59 4.49
N LEU A 92 -12.16 28.35 4.96
CA LEU A 92 -12.07 27.17 4.12
C LEU A 92 -13.47 26.68 3.79
N SER A 93 -13.70 26.50 2.49
CA SER A 93 -14.93 25.92 1.93
C SER A 93 -14.68 24.48 1.49
N VAL A 94 -14.02 23.70 2.36
CA VAL A 94 -13.73 22.28 2.10
C VAL A 94 -14.83 21.39 2.66
N GLY A 95 -15.23 20.38 1.88
CA GLY A 95 -16.13 19.34 2.35
C GLY A 95 -15.51 18.51 3.48
N ALA A 96 -16.33 17.66 4.10
CA ALA A 96 -15.85 16.73 5.13
C ALA A 96 -14.92 15.65 4.57
N GLU A 97 -15.04 15.32 3.29
CA GLU A 97 -14.34 14.21 2.64
C GLU A 97 -13.47 14.65 1.46
N THR A 98 -12.52 13.80 1.08
CA THR A 98 -11.68 13.98 -0.10
C THR A 98 -12.50 13.93 -1.40
N THR A 99 -12.11 14.75 -2.36
CA THR A 99 -12.68 14.78 -3.72
C THR A 99 -11.56 14.69 -4.76
N ASP A 100 -11.89 14.36 -6.01
CA ASP A 100 -10.90 14.31 -7.10
C ASP A 100 -10.14 15.63 -7.24
N GLU A 101 -10.84 16.77 -7.20
CA GLU A 101 -10.21 18.10 -7.32
C GLU A 101 -9.29 18.42 -6.15
N LEU A 102 -9.68 18.08 -4.92
CA LEU A 102 -8.83 18.28 -3.77
C LEU A 102 -7.59 17.36 -3.83
N MET A 103 -7.76 16.12 -4.28
CA MET A 103 -6.65 15.19 -4.44
C MET A 103 -5.70 15.62 -5.55
N TRP A 104 -6.21 16.16 -6.66
CA TRP A 104 -5.39 16.83 -7.67
C TRP A 104 -4.61 18.00 -7.07
N LEU A 105 -5.23 18.86 -6.26
CA LEU A 105 -4.54 19.97 -5.59
C LEU A 105 -3.41 19.47 -4.67
N PHE A 106 -3.65 18.42 -3.88
CA PHE A 106 -2.61 17.82 -3.05
C PHE A 106 -1.46 17.24 -3.88
N GLY A 107 -1.75 16.58 -4.99
CA GLY A 107 -0.75 16.11 -5.94
C GLY A 107 0.06 17.26 -6.56
N TYR A 108 -0.63 18.32 -6.95
CA TYR A 108 0.00 19.52 -7.51
C TYR A 108 0.90 20.22 -6.48
N TRP A 109 0.46 20.29 -5.22
CA TRP A 109 1.26 20.80 -4.11
C TRP A 109 2.51 19.95 -3.84
N VAL A 110 2.45 18.63 -4.02
CA VAL A 110 3.61 17.74 -3.84
C VAL A 110 4.76 18.11 -4.79
N GLY A 111 4.45 18.52 -6.03
CA GLY A 111 5.43 19.08 -6.96
C GLY A 111 5.77 20.53 -6.64
N ASP A 112 4.94 21.46 -7.10
CA ASP A 112 5.25 22.89 -7.13
C ASP A 112 4.93 23.67 -5.85
N GLY A 113 4.31 23.02 -4.87
CA GLY A 113 3.83 23.64 -3.64
C GLY A 113 4.90 23.85 -2.57
N ASN A 114 4.71 24.83 -1.71
CA ASN A 114 5.46 24.99 -0.45
C ASN A 114 4.57 25.58 0.65
N ILE A 115 5.00 25.41 1.90
CA ILE A 115 4.37 26.06 3.06
C ILE A 115 5.46 26.83 3.79
N ASP A 116 5.33 28.16 3.80
CA ASP A 116 6.18 29.05 4.58
C ASP A 116 5.43 29.49 5.82
N LEU A 117 5.98 29.24 7.00
CA LEU A 117 5.36 29.64 8.25
C LEU A 117 6.38 30.22 9.22
N LYS A 118 5.89 31.09 10.10
CA LYS A 118 6.67 31.64 11.21
C LYS A 118 5.93 31.42 12.51
N GLN A 119 6.57 30.73 13.45
CA GLN A 119 6.04 30.58 14.80
C GLN A 119 6.03 31.93 15.55
N GLY A 120 5.06 32.08 16.45
CA GLY A 120 4.92 33.19 17.36
C GLY A 120 5.87 33.09 18.54
N LYS A 121 5.73 34.03 19.49
CA LYS A 121 6.49 33.99 20.75
C LYS A 121 5.94 32.95 21.73
N THR A 122 4.65 32.63 21.60
CA THR A 122 3.97 31.59 22.38
C THR A 122 4.09 30.26 21.61
N GLU A 123 4.48 29.21 22.33
CA GLU A 123 4.57 27.86 21.78
C GLU A 123 3.21 27.41 21.21
N GLY A 124 3.23 26.77 20.04
CA GLY A 124 2.02 26.33 19.33
C GLY A 124 1.25 27.42 18.57
N VAL A 125 1.59 28.70 18.69
CA VAL A 125 0.89 29.78 17.98
C VAL A 125 1.65 30.20 16.72
N LEU A 126 1.03 30.07 15.55
CA LEU A 126 1.59 30.61 14.29
C LEU A 126 1.47 32.14 14.23
N ARG A 127 2.56 32.85 13.94
CA ARG A 127 2.56 34.30 13.69
C ARG A 127 1.96 34.61 12.31
N TRP A 128 2.42 33.92 11.28
CA TRP A 128 1.88 33.94 9.92
C TRP A 128 2.21 32.62 9.23
N ALA A 129 1.41 32.24 8.23
CA ALA A 129 1.70 31.14 7.32
C ALA A 129 1.21 31.48 5.92
N LYS A 130 1.86 30.88 4.91
CA LYS A 130 1.56 31.04 3.50
C LYS A 130 1.68 29.69 2.84
N VAL A 131 0.71 29.34 2.00
CA VAL A 131 0.80 28.19 1.10
C VAL A 131 1.06 28.75 -0.30
N GLY A 132 2.17 28.35 -0.90
CA GLY A 132 2.65 28.86 -2.18
C GLY A 132 2.71 27.75 -3.23
N PHE A 133 2.68 28.16 -4.50
CA PHE A 133 2.82 27.32 -5.68
C PHE A 133 3.66 28.04 -6.72
N SER A 134 4.66 27.35 -7.28
CA SER A 134 5.56 27.89 -8.31
C SER A 134 4.93 27.81 -9.71
N THR A 135 3.84 28.54 -9.91
CA THR A 135 2.97 28.44 -11.10
C THR A 135 3.00 29.75 -11.91
N PRO A 136 3.88 29.88 -12.92
CA PRO A 136 3.98 31.08 -13.74
C PRO A 136 2.76 31.29 -14.66
N PRO A 137 2.61 32.47 -15.30
CA PRO A 137 1.40 32.79 -16.07
C PRO A 137 1.10 31.89 -17.26
N ALA A 138 2.14 31.33 -17.86
CA ALA A 138 2.03 30.40 -18.98
C ALA A 138 1.93 28.94 -18.54
N ASP A 139 1.85 28.67 -17.24
CA ASP A 139 1.79 27.31 -16.72
C ASP A 139 0.46 26.63 -17.09
N ARG A 140 0.57 25.38 -17.55
CA ARG A 140 -0.54 24.55 -18.02
C ARG A 140 -1.62 24.28 -16.97
N ALA A 141 -1.26 24.35 -15.69
CA ALA A 141 -2.13 24.04 -14.57
C ALA A 141 -2.63 25.30 -13.83
N ARG A 142 -2.18 26.50 -14.21
CA ARG A 142 -2.51 27.76 -13.51
C ARG A 142 -4.01 27.97 -13.38
N GLU A 143 -4.76 27.83 -14.47
CA GLU A 143 -6.21 28.05 -14.48
C GLU A 143 -6.92 27.04 -13.56
N ARG A 144 -6.54 25.75 -13.63
CA ARG A 144 -7.11 24.73 -12.75
C ARG A 144 -6.79 25.01 -11.29
N LEU A 145 -5.53 25.36 -10.97
CA LEU A 145 -5.13 25.75 -9.61
C LEU A 145 -6.00 26.89 -9.07
N LEU A 146 -6.20 27.96 -9.85
CA LEU A 146 -7.02 29.10 -9.44
C LEU A 146 -8.48 28.69 -9.19
N ASN A 147 -9.05 27.88 -10.08
CA ASN A 147 -10.43 27.39 -9.95
C ASN A 147 -10.59 26.48 -8.71
N THR A 148 -9.68 25.52 -8.53
CA THR A 148 -9.68 24.62 -7.37
C THR A 148 -9.47 25.39 -6.07
N MET A 149 -8.54 26.36 -6.03
CA MET A 149 -8.30 27.18 -4.85
C MET A 149 -9.47 28.11 -4.51
N THR A 150 -10.18 28.63 -5.51
CA THR A 150 -11.41 29.43 -5.30
C THR A 150 -12.51 28.60 -4.65
N ALA A 151 -12.61 27.31 -5.01
CA ALA A 151 -13.54 26.39 -4.35
C ALA A 151 -13.11 26.03 -2.93
N VAL A 152 -11.79 25.94 -2.67
CA VAL A 152 -11.23 25.60 -1.35
C VAL A 152 -11.31 26.78 -0.38
N MET A 153 -11.14 28.01 -0.85
CA MET A 153 -11.21 29.21 -0.02
C MET A 153 -11.60 30.46 -0.81
N GLU A 154 -12.41 31.32 -0.18
CA GLU A 154 -12.81 32.62 -0.75
C GLU A 154 -11.71 33.68 -0.57
N ALA A 155 -10.55 33.44 -1.19
CA ALA A 155 -9.45 34.41 -1.22
C ALA A 155 -8.65 34.33 -2.53
N GLU A 156 -8.36 35.49 -3.10
CA GLU A 156 -7.45 35.59 -4.24
C GLU A 156 -5.99 35.33 -3.83
N PRO A 157 -5.19 34.68 -4.68
CA PRO A 157 -3.76 34.56 -4.44
C PRO A 157 -3.08 35.92 -4.51
N THR A 158 -1.98 36.05 -3.79
CA THR A 158 -1.01 37.11 -4.06
C THR A 158 0.05 36.58 -5.01
N GLU A 159 0.34 37.34 -6.06
CA GLU A 159 1.40 37.02 -7.02
C GLU A 159 2.71 37.70 -6.60
N ARG A 160 3.81 36.94 -6.64
CA ARG A 160 5.15 37.48 -6.41
C ARG A 160 5.53 38.43 -7.55
N ALA A 161 6.38 39.41 -7.28
CA ALA A 161 6.78 40.43 -8.26
C ALA A 161 7.41 39.87 -9.56
N ASP A 162 7.94 38.65 -9.55
CA ASP A 162 8.48 37.96 -10.72
C ASP A 162 7.43 37.23 -11.56
N GLY A 163 6.17 37.19 -11.11
CA GLY A 163 5.05 36.49 -11.74
C GLY A 163 5.09 34.96 -11.62
N ASN A 164 6.17 34.39 -11.09
CA ASN A 164 6.41 32.95 -11.15
C ASN A 164 5.86 32.18 -9.95
N HIS A 165 5.27 32.87 -8.99
CA HIS A 165 4.83 32.27 -7.73
C HIS A 165 3.53 32.88 -7.23
N LEU A 166 2.56 32.02 -6.94
CA LEU A 166 1.28 32.36 -6.33
C LEU A 166 1.26 31.88 -4.90
N TYR A 167 0.76 32.70 -3.97
CA TYR A 167 0.61 32.27 -2.58
C TYR A 167 -0.65 32.79 -1.91
N TRP A 168 -1.19 31.98 -1.01
CA TRP A 168 -2.32 32.31 -0.14
C TRP A 168 -1.82 32.51 1.28
N SER A 169 -1.98 33.72 1.80
CA SER A 169 -1.58 34.06 3.17
C SER A 169 -2.63 33.61 4.19
N SER A 170 -2.71 32.31 4.42
CA SER A 170 -3.70 31.69 5.33
C SER A 170 -3.03 30.71 6.29
N LYS A 171 -3.20 30.96 7.59
CA LYS A 171 -2.79 30.02 8.66
C LYS A 171 -3.63 28.75 8.61
N GLU A 172 -4.93 28.92 8.41
CA GLU A 172 -5.90 27.83 8.37
C GLU A 172 -5.61 26.88 7.20
N LEU A 173 -5.27 27.41 6.03
CA LEU A 173 -4.89 26.58 4.87
C LEU A 173 -3.59 25.81 5.13
N ALA A 174 -2.57 26.47 5.72
CA ALA A 174 -1.32 25.80 6.05
C ALA A 174 -1.51 24.70 7.11
N GLU A 175 -2.32 24.97 8.14
CA GLU A 175 -2.72 23.98 9.15
C GLU A 175 -3.48 22.82 8.51
N PHE A 176 -4.39 23.09 7.57
CA PHE A 176 -5.16 22.07 6.85
C PHE A 176 -4.26 21.11 6.05
N PHE A 177 -3.32 21.63 5.26
CA PHE A 177 -2.35 20.79 4.55
C PHE A 177 -1.53 19.96 5.55
N ALA A 178 -1.06 20.58 6.64
CA ALA A 178 -0.24 19.90 7.63
C ALA A 178 -0.97 18.78 8.37
N LEU A 179 -2.21 19.02 8.81
CA LEU A 179 -3.05 18.04 9.49
C LEU A 179 -3.34 16.81 8.62
N ASN A 180 -3.40 16.98 7.30
CA ASN A 180 -3.61 15.89 6.36
C ASN A 180 -2.30 15.25 5.86
N GLY A 181 -1.14 15.66 6.41
CA GLY A 181 0.17 15.05 6.17
C GLY A 181 0.99 15.68 5.04
N PHE A 182 0.50 16.75 4.41
CA PHE A 182 1.20 17.47 3.36
C PHE A 182 2.11 18.55 3.97
N THR A 183 3.29 18.11 4.40
CA THR A 183 4.32 18.95 5.04
C THR A 183 5.69 18.72 4.41
N GLY A 184 6.66 19.52 4.84
CA GLY A 184 8.05 19.39 4.41
C GLY A 184 8.39 20.25 3.20
N ASN A 185 9.61 20.06 2.70
CA ASN A 185 10.15 20.77 1.54
C ASN A 185 10.39 19.79 0.37
N ALA A 186 10.88 20.30 -0.76
CA ALA A 186 11.15 19.51 -1.96
C ALA A 186 11.94 18.20 -1.71
N ARG A 187 12.75 18.12 -0.64
CA ARG A 187 13.54 16.92 -0.27
C ARG A 187 12.92 16.02 0.79
N THR A 188 11.92 16.50 1.52
CA THR A 188 11.35 15.78 2.68
C THR A 188 9.87 15.48 2.55
N LYS A 189 9.17 16.04 1.55
CA LYS A 189 7.78 15.69 1.23
C LYS A 189 7.64 14.17 1.05
N ARG A 190 6.53 13.62 1.54
CA ARG A 190 6.12 12.22 1.43
C ARG A 190 4.65 12.15 1.08
N VAL A 191 4.21 11.04 0.49
CA VAL A 191 2.77 10.80 0.30
C VAL A 191 2.19 10.28 1.62
N PRO A 192 1.11 10.88 2.16
CA PRO A 192 0.47 10.37 3.36
C PRO A 192 -0.12 8.96 3.15
N ASN A 193 0.09 8.05 4.10
CA ASN A 193 -0.30 6.62 4.00
C ASN A 193 -1.78 6.39 3.60
N TRP A 194 -2.66 7.31 3.96
CA TRP A 194 -4.08 7.20 3.66
C TRP A 194 -4.43 7.41 2.18
N VAL A 195 -3.51 7.91 1.35
CA VAL A 195 -3.72 8.06 -0.09
C VAL A 195 -3.87 6.71 -0.78
N TRP A 196 -3.22 5.65 -0.29
CA TRP A 196 -3.27 4.31 -0.89
C TRP A 196 -4.66 3.67 -0.85
N SER A 197 -5.49 4.04 0.14
CA SER A 197 -6.83 3.50 0.36
C SER A 197 -7.96 4.33 -0.26
N LEU A 198 -7.64 5.41 -0.97
CA LEU A 198 -8.63 6.27 -1.62
C LEU A 198 -9.26 5.61 -2.84
N PRO A 199 -10.44 6.08 -3.30
CA PRO A 199 -11.02 5.64 -4.57
C PRO A 199 -10.01 5.76 -5.72
N GLU A 200 -10.16 4.92 -6.74
CA GLU A 200 -9.30 4.94 -7.93
C GLU A 200 -9.25 6.34 -8.55
N SER A 201 -10.39 6.99 -8.72
CA SER A 201 -10.48 8.34 -9.30
C SER A 201 -9.60 9.35 -8.55
N GLN A 202 -9.59 9.27 -7.22
CA GLN A 202 -8.86 10.15 -6.32
C GLN A 202 -7.36 9.88 -6.32
N ARG A 203 -6.95 8.61 -6.35
CA ARG A 203 -5.53 8.23 -6.51
C ARG A 203 -4.99 8.65 -7.86
N VAL A 204 -5.77 8.47 -8.94
CA VAL A 204 -5.44 8.95 -10.28
C VAL A 204 -5.34 10.47 -10.29
N ALA A 205 -6.29 11.19 -9.69
CA ALA A 205 -6.27 12.65 -9.61
C ALA A 205 -5.04 13.16 -8.85
N PHE A 206 -4.66 12.52 -7.74
CA PHE A 206 -3.45 12.84 -7.00
C PHE A 206 -2.18 12.70 -7.86
N VAL A 207 -2.01 11.57 -8.56
CA VAL A 207 -0.86 11.39 -9.45
C VAL A 207 -0.89 12.37 -10.63
N ALA A 208 -2.08 12.66 -11.18
CA ALA A 208 -2.26 13.64 -12.24
C ALA A 208 -1.87 15.06 -11.79
N GLY A 209 -2.19 15.45 -10.55
CA GLY A 209 -1.75 16.71 -9.97
C GLY A 209 -0.23 16.83 -9.94
N TYR A 210 0.46 15.77 -9.51
CA TYR A 210 1.92 15.78 -9.49
C TYR A 210 2.52 15.81 -10.91
N LEU A 211 1.88 15.14 -11.87
CA LEU A 211 2.25 15.19 -13.29
C LEU A 211 2.05 16.58 -13.90
N ASP A 212 0.98 17.28 -13.55
CA ASP A 212 0.73 18.63 -14.04
C ASP A 212 1.72 19.66 -13.48
N ALA A 213 2.21 19.44 -12.26
CA ALA A 213 3.31 20.21 -11.68
C ALA A 213 4.65 19.87 -12.38
N ASP A 214 5.28 18.76 -12.00
CA ASP A 214 6.67 18.42 -12.36
C ASP A 214 6.79 17.45 -13.54
N GLY A 215 5.67 16.96 -14.08
CA GLY A 215 5.66 15.92 -15.09
C GLY A 215 5.86 16.43 -16.52
N THR A 216 6.33 15.55 -17.39
CA THR A 216 6.39 15.77 -18.83
C THR A 216 5.99 14.50 -19.59
N VAL A 217 5.61 14.66 -20.85
CA VAL A 217 5.36 13.53 -21.76
C VAL A 217 6.60 13.34 -22.64
N ILE A 218 7.16 12.14 -22.62
CA ILE A 218 8.24 11.74 -23.54
C ILE A 218 7.60 10.99 -24.70
N GLU A 219 7.25 11.71 -25.77
CA GLU A 219 6.51 11.16 -26.91
C GLU A 219 7.20 9.94 -27.56
N SER A 220 8.53 9.98 -27.70
CA SER A 220 9.32 8.88 -28.30
C SER A 220 9.27 7.59 -27.49
N LYS A 221 9.10 7.68 -26.17
CA LYS A 221 9.00 6.54 -25.25
C LYS A 221 7.58 6.22 -24.83
N ARG A 222 6.63 7.11 -25.10
CA ARG A 222 5.22 7.00 -24.75
C ARG A 222 5.02 6.78 -23.25
N GLU A 223 5.69 7.63 -22.48
CA GLU A 223 5.63 7.62 -21.02
C GLU A 223 5.48 9.04 -20.51
N PHE A 224 4.77 9.19 -19.39
CA PHE A 224 4.98 10.32 -18.52
C PHE A 224 6.32 10.16 -17.80
N SER A 225 6.97 11.28 -17.51
CA SER A 225 8.21 11.31 -16.75
C SER A 225 8.16 12.40 -15.71
N ILE A 226 8.48 12.05 -14.46
CA ILE A 226 8.66 12.98 -13.35
C ILE A 226 10.13 12.93 -12.95
N LYS A 227 10.74 14.09 -12.72
CA LYS A 227 12.10 14.19 -12.17
C LYS A 227 12.05 14.85 -10.79
N SER A 228 12.79 14.29 -9.83
CA SER A 228 12.87 14.86 -8.48
C SER A 228 14.21 14.52 -7.82
N ALA A 229 14.67 15.40 -6.94
CA ALA A 229 15.79 15.11 -6.04
C ALA A 229 15.38 14.26 -4.83
N ASN A 230 14.06 14.04 -4.64
CA ASN A 230 13.53 13.24 -3.54
C ASN A 230 13.17 11.83 -4.03
N LYS A 231 14.10 10.89 -3.88
CA LYS A 231 13.90 9.49 -4.25
C LYS A 231 12.74 8.85 -3.49
N MET A 232 12.62 9.13 -2.19
CA MET A 232 11.60 8.54 -1.33
C MET A 232 10.19 8.93 -1.78
N LEU A 233 10.00 10.19 -2.18
CA LEU A 233 8.72 10.64 -2.74
C LEU A 233 8.39 9.94 -4.07
N LEU A 234 9.37 9.75 -4.96
CA LEU A 234 9.12 9.02 -6.20
C LEU A 234 8.81 7.54 -5.93
N GLN A 235 9.39 6.94 -4.88
CA GLN A 235 9.04 5.58 -4.43
C GLN A 235 7.61 5.51 -3.90
N ASP A 236 7.17 6.50 -3.11
CA ASP A 236 5.78 6.57 -2.64
C ASP A 236 4.81 6.67 -3.83
N VAL A 237 5.08 7.55 -4.79
CA VAL A 237 4.23 7.72 -6.00
C VAL A 237 4.26 6.45 -6.86
N ALA A 238 5.41 5.79 -6.98
CA ALA A 238 5.50 4.50 -7.66
C ALA A 238 4.64 3.43 -6.98
N SER A 239 4.64 3.39 -5.64
CA SER A 239 3.79 2.50 -4.85
C SER A 239 2.29 2.80 -5.06
N VAL A 240 1.88 4.07 -5.06
CA VAL A 240 0.50 4.46 -5.42
C VAL A 240 0.14 3.98 -6.83
N LEU A 241 1.04 4.11 -7.81
CA LEU A 241 0.82 3.61 -9.18
C LEU A 241 0.68 2.09 -9.23
N VAL A 242 1.39 1.34 -8.37
CA VAL A 242 1.21 -0.12 -8.24
C VAL A 242 -0.23 -0.44 -7.82
N THR A 243 -0.80 0.31 -6.88
CA THR A 243 -2.21 0.11 -6.48
C THR A 243 -3.20 0.42 -7.61
N LEU A 244 -2.81 1.25 -8.59
CA LEU A 244 -3.59 1.56 -9.78
C LEU A 244 -3.45 0.51 -10.90
N GLY A 245 -2.62 -0.52 -10.71
CA GLY A 245 -2.26 -1.46 -11.76
C GLY A 245 -1.26 -0.90 -12.78
N ILE A 246 -0.65 0.27 -12.51
CA ILE A 246 0.26 0.95 -13.43
C ILE A 246 1.72 0.64 -13.05
N THR A 247 2.41 -0.11 -13.90
CA THR A 247 3.80 -0.50 -13.67
C THR A 247 4.75 0.62 -14.11
N SER A 248 5.25 1.38 -13.14
CA SER A 248 6.24 2.44 -13.35
C SER A 248 7.69 1.93 -13.20
N ARG A 249 8.66 2.76 -13.58
CA ARG A 249 10.11 2.48 -13.46
C ARG A 249 10.83 3.68 -12.88
N LEU A 250 11.61 3.47 -11.82
CA LEU A 250 12.39 4.49 -11.14
C LEU A 250 13.88 4.33 -11.48
N TYR A 251 14.48 5.41 -11.99
CA TYR A 251 15.90 5.48 -12.32
C TYR A 251 16.58 6.51 -11.45
N THR A 252 17.83 6.25 -11.09
CA THR A 252 18.73 7.25 -10.48
C THR A 252 19.74 7.68 -11.54
N GLU A 253 19.69 8.95 -11.96
CA GLU A 253 20.63 9.50 -12.94
C GLU A 253 21.98 9.80 -12.29
N PHE A 254 21.95 10.36 -11.09
CA PHE A 254 23.10 10.52 -10.20
C PHE A 254 22.59 10.71 -8.78
N ASP A 255 23.41 10.33 -7.80
CA ASP A 255 23.04 10.38 -6.37
C ASP A 255 23.98 11.33 -5.61
N ALA A 256 25.28 11.33 -5.96
CA ALA A 256 26.26 12.21 -5.34
C ALA A 256 26.07 13.67 -5.76
N PRO A 257 26.22 14.64 -4.83
CA PRO A 257 26.21 16.06 -5.16
C PRO A 257 27.27 16.40 -6.21
N LYS A 258 26.90 17.14 -7.25
CA LYS A 258 27.85 17.63 -8.25
C LYS A 258 27.60 19.09 -8.59
N THR A 259 28.66 19.83 -8.87
CA THR A 259 28.56 21.20 -9.35
C THR A 259 28.01 21.19 -10.77
N VAL A 260 26.98 22.00 -11.01
CA VAL A 260 26.37 22.21 -12.32
C VAL A 260 26.20 23.70 -12.55
N THR A 261 26.33 24.11 -13.82
CA THR A 261 26.05 25.48 -14.23
C THR A 261 24.62 25.55 -14.75
N ILE A 262 23.74 26.27 -14.03
CA ILE A 262 22.36 26.51 -14.44
C ILE A 262 22.21 28.01 -14.67
N LEU A 263 21.81 28.39 -15.89
CA LEU A 263 21.64 29.81 -16.29
C LEU A 263 22.87 30.69 -15.99
N GLY A 264 24.08 30.12 -16.11
CA GLY A 264 25.35 30.82 -15.85
C GLY A 264 25.77 30.89 -14.37
N MET A 265 24.98 30.35 -13.44
CA MET A 265 25.32 30.27 -12.03
C MET A 265 25.84 28.87 -11.68
N GLU A 266 26.96 28.78 -10.96
CA GLU A 266 27.40 27.52 -10.37
C GLU A 266 26.53 27.17 -9.16
N THR A 267 25.95 25.98 -9.18
CA THR A 267 25.11 25.47 -8.10
C THR A 267 25.36 23.98 -7.89
N THR A 268 25.01 23.47 -6.72
CA THR A 268 25.18 22.05 -6.38
C THR A 268 23.88 21.30 -6.66
N ALA A 269 23.93 20.35 -7.60
CA ALA A 269 22.84 19.42 -7.83
C ALA A 269 22.98 18.23 -6.88
N HIS A 270 21.99 17.99 -6.01
CA HIS A 270 22.03 16.95 -4.96
C HIS A 270 21.21 15.70 -5.33
N GLY A 271 21.59 15.04 -6.41
CA GLY A 271 20.88 13.86 -6.92
C GLY A 271 19.73 14.20 -7.88
N SER A 272 19.49 13.30 -8.83
CA SER A 272 18.39 13.37 -9.80
C SER A 272 17.83 11.98 -10.01
N HIS A 273 16.58 11.80 -9.62
CA HIS A 273 15.84 10.56 -9.81
C HIS A 273 14.69 10.81 -10.78
N ARG A 274 14.36 9.80 -11.57
CA ARG A 274 13.33 9.89 -12.61
C ARG A 274 12.37 8.73 -12.51
N LEU A 275 11.08 9.03 -12.37
CA LEU A 275 10.00 8.07 -12.47
C LEU A 275 9.42 8.11 -13.87
N SER A 276 9.49 6.99 -14.60
CA SER A 276 8.84 6.78 -15.88
C SER A 276 7.54 6.01 -15.67
N ILE A 277 6.44 6.55 -16.20
CA ILE A 277 5.08 6.00 -16.03
C ILE A 277 4.51 5.77 -17.43
N PRO A 278 4.10 4.55 -17.81
CA PRO A 278 3.49 4.33 -19.13
C PRO A 278 2.24 5.20 -19.29
N LEU A 279 1.94 5.63 -20.52
CA LEU A 279 0.68 6.34 -20.78
C LEU A 279 -0.51 5.45 -20.44
N ASP A 280 -1.35 5.92 -19.51
CA ASP A 280 -2.57 5.27 -19.06
C ASP A 280 -3.76 6.19 -19.34
N GLY A 281 -4.86 5.65 -19.89
CA GLY A 281 -6.03 6.44 -20.28
C GLY A 281 -6.66 7.19 -19.10
N ARG A 282 -6.62 6.62 -17.90
CA ARG A 282 -7.15 7.22 -16.67
C ARG A 282 -6.32 8.41 -16.21
N LEU A 283 -4.99 8.32 -16.31
CA LEU A 283 -4.11 9.47 -16.04
C LEU A 283 -4.29 10.54 -17.14
N CYS A 284 -4.35 10.15 -18.41
CA CYS A 284 -4.55 11.07 -19.53
C CYS A 284 -5.85 11.89 -19.40
N SER A 285 -6.93 11.31 -18.87
CA SER A 285 -8.20 12.03 -18.68
C SER A 285 -8.17 13.04 -17.53
N GLN A 286 -7.23 12.90 -16.59
CA GLN A 286 -7.13 13.75 -15.39
C GLN A 286 -6.02 14.80 -15.46
N VAL A 287 -5.00 14.64 -16.31
CA VAL A 287 -3.97 15.66 -16.54
C VAL A 287 -4.47 16.83 -17.39
N SER A 288 -3.74 17.94 -17.35
CA SER A 288 -3.95 19.15 -18.16
C SER A 288 -4.09 18.86 -19.66
N ALA A 289 -4.86 19.72 -20.34
CA ALA A 289 -5.13 19.59 -21.77
C ALA A 289 -3.83 19.52 -22.60
N GLN A 290 -2.82 20.32 -22.25
CA GLN A 290 -1.53 20.31 -22.94
C GLN A 290 -0.82 18.96 -22.83
N MET A 291 -0.80 18.34 -21.64
CA MET A 291 -0.21 17.01 -21.45
C MET A 291 -1.02 15.94 -22.17
N ARG A 292 -2.35 16.02 -22.10
CA ARG A 292 -3.26 15.10 -22.80
C ARG A 292 -3.03 15.13 -24.31
N THR A 293 -2.96 16.31 -24.93
CA THR A 293 -2.68 16.42 -26.38
C THR A 293 -1.32 15.83 -26.75
N LYS A 294 -0.28 16.02 -25.92
CA LYS A 294 1.03 15.39 -26.14
C LYS A 294 0.95 13.86 -26.03
N ALA A 295 0.21 13.35 -25.05
CA ALA A 295 0.00 11.92 -24.86
C ALA A 295 -0.80 11.29 -26.02
N GLU A 296 -1.81 11.97 -26.55
CA GLU A 296 -2.63 11.52 -27.68
C GLU A 296 -1.83 11.48 -29.00
N ARG A 297 -0.88 12.40 -29.19
CA ARG A 297 0.03 12.40 -30.35
C ARG A 297 1.00 11.23 -30.34
N ALA A 298 1.32 10.68 -29.16
CA ALA A 298 2.10 9.47 -29.04
C ALA A 298 1.22 8.26 -29.43
N GLU A 299 1.30 7.83 -30.71
CA GLU A 299 0.55 6.69 -31.30
C GLU A 299 0.30 5.58 -30.28
N GLN A 300 -0.92 5.06 -30.09
CA GLN A 300 -1.21 3.99 -29.11
C GLN A 300 -0.37 2.71 -29.34
N PRO A 301 -0.03 1.93 -28.29
CA PRO A 301 0.79 0.75 -28.49
C PRO A 301 -0.03 -0.30 -29.22
N LYS A 302 0.52 -0.88 -30.28
CA LYS A 302 0.11 -2.23 -30.67
C LYS A 302 0.49 -3.12 -29.49
N LEU A 303 -0.50 -3.55 -28.71
CA LEU A 303 -0.34 -4.48 -27.59
C LEU A 303 0.61 -5.60 -28.00
N ARG A 304 1.81 -5.61 -27.42
CA ARG A 304 2.74 -6.73 -27.57
C ARG A 304 2.15 -7.87 -26.78
N HIS A 305 1.90 -8.97 -27.47
CA HIS A 305 1.24 -10.18 -26.99
C HIS A 305 -0.28 -10.08 -26.95
N HIS A 306 -0.84 -10.48 -28.09
CA HIS A 306 -2.22 -10.92 -28.18
C HIS A 306 -2.50 -11.90 -27.04
N ARG A 307 -3.74 -11.90 -26.58
CA ARG A 307 -4.31 -12.72 -25.52
C ARG A 307 -3.99 -14.22 -25.61
N LEU A 308 -3.41 -14.70 -26.72
CA LEU A 308 -2.81 -16.03 -26.90
C LEU A 308 -1.33 -16.10 -26.47
N VAL A 309 -1.03 -16.99 -25.52
CA VAL A 309 0.36 -17.39 -25.24
C VAL A 309 0.85 -18.33 -26.35
N GLY A 310 1.46 -17.76 -27.40
CA GLY A 310 1.97 -18.51 -28.55
C GLY A 310 0.85 -19.04 -29.47
N ARG A 311 0.84 -20.35 -29.75
CA ARG A 311 -0.24 -21.05 -30.50
C ARG A 311 -1.23 -21.77 -29.56
N SER A 312 -1.22 -21.44 -28.27
CA SER A 312 -1.96 -22.15 -27.22
C SER A 312 -3.31 -21.46 -26.98
N ASN A 313 -4.37 -22.20 -26.66
CA ASN A 313 -5.73 -21.66 -26.44
C ASN A 313 -5.91 -20.89 -25.11
N ILE A 314 -4.83 -20.50 -24.44
CA ILE A 314 -4.90 -19.74 -23.19
C ILE A 314 -5.22 -18.30 -23.56
N VAL A 315 -6.39 -17.81 -23.16
CA VAL A 315 -6.86 -16.43 -23.33
C VAL A 315 -6.88 -15.75 -21.97
N LEU A 316 -6.06 -14.72 -21.78
CA LEU A 316 -6.08 -13.91 -20.57
C LEU A 316 -7.11 -12.77 -20.67
N PRO A 317 -7.80 -12.40 -19.56
CA PRO A 317 -8.70 -11.26 -19.52
C PRO A 317 -7.94 -9.93 -19.69
N GLU A 318 -8.63 -8.87 -20.13
CA GLU A 318 -8.01 -7.54 -20.36
C GLU A 318 -7.45 -6.89 -19.09
N SER A 319 -7.89 -7.36 -17.92
CA SER A 319 -7.45 -6.88 -16.60
C SER A 319 -6.05 -7.36 -16.21
N VAL A 320 -5.44 -8.28 -16.95
CA VAL A 320 -4.10 -8.81 -16.66
C VAL A 320 -3.22 -8.83 -17.91
N GLU A 321 -1.92 -8.77 -17.70
CA GLU A 321 -0.90 -8.87 -18.74
C GLU A 321 0.24 -9.79 -18.31
N ILE A 322 1.02 -10.25 -19.30
CA ILE A 322 2.24 -11.02 -19.07
C ILE A 322 3.42 -10.07 -19.19
N VAL A 323 4.31 -10.13 -18.20
CA VAL A 323 5.51 -9.30 -18.13
C VAL A 323 6.72 -10.14 -17.79
N ASP A 324 7.85 -9.81 -18.40
CA ASP A 324 9.16 -10.33 -18.00
C ASP A 324 9.46 -9.89 -16.57
N VAL A 325 9.92 -10.83 -15.74
CA VAL A 325 10.33 -10.57 -14.36
C VAL A 325 11.85 -10.57 -14.25
N ASN A 326 12.36 -9.75 -13.34
CA ASN A 326 13.74 -9.85 -12.88
C ASN A 326 13.76 -10.57 -11.54
N VAL A 327 14.46 -11.70 -11.49
CA VAL A 327 14.69 -12.50 -10.28
C VAL A 327 16.15 -12.27 -9.85
N SER A 328 16.36 -11.73 -8.65
CA SER A 328 17.70 -11.48 -8.13
C SER A 328 18.48 -12.77 -7.88
N GLU A 329 19.80 -12.65 -7.71
CA GLU A 329 20.60 -13.69 -7.08
C GLU A 329 20.17 -13.92 -5.62
N LEU A 330 20.58 -15.06 -5.06
CA LEU A 330 20.24 -15.45 -3.70
C LEU A 330 20.90 -14.51 -2.69
N SER A 331 20.10 -13.83 -1.87
CA SER A 331 20.57 -13.04 -0.72
C SER A 331 20.48 -13.83 0.59
N ASP A 332 21.47 -13.67 1.48
CA ASP A 332 21.52 -14.24 2.84
C ASP A 332 20.77 -13.38 3.88
N GLU A 333 20.22 -12.24 3.46
CA GLU A 333 19.52 -11.29 4.33
C GLU A 333 18.20 -11.88 4.85
N ALA A 334 17.97 -11.81 6.16
CA ALA A 334 16.71 -12.22 6.77
C ALA A 334 15.65 -11.12 6.57
N VAL A 335 14.59 -11.46 5.84
CA VAL A 335 13.46 -10.58 5.51
C VAL A 335 12.20 -11.36 5.86
N PRO A 336 11.26 -10.78 6.62
CA PRO A 336 9.98 -11.42 6.88
C PRO A 336 9.28 -11.69 5.55
N THR A 337 8.98 -12.96 5.28
CA THR A 337 8.26 -13.39 4.08
C THR A 337 6.79 -13.54 4.45
N TRP A 338 5.94 -12.77 3.80
CA TRP A 338 4.51 -12.74 4.05
C TRP A 338 3.78 -13.51 2.95
N ASP A 339 2.96 -14.47 3.34
CA ASP A 339 2.13 -15.26 2.42
C ASP A 339 0.66 -15.08 2.81
N ILE A 340 -0.09 -14.35 1.97
CA ILE A 340 -1.46 -13.87 2.25
C ILE A 340 -2.42 -14.60 1.31
N GLU A 341 -3.18 -15.58 1.77
CA GLU A 341 -4.09 -16.36 0.90
C GLU A 341 -5.55 -16.10 1.26
N VAL A 342 -6.39 -15.79 0.27
CA VAL A 342 -7.80 -15.40 0.48
C VAL A 342 -8.72 -15.92 -0.67
N GLU A 343 -10.03 -16.15 -0.42
CA GLU A 343 -10.98 -17.01 -1.18
C GLU A 343 -11.23 -16.70 -2.70
N GLY A 344 -11.62 -17.74 -3.46
CA GLY A 344 -12.01 -17.69 -4.88
C GLY A 344 -11.11 -18.49 -5.85
N THR A 345 -11.54 -18.62 -7.12
CA THR A 345 -10.66 -18.99 -8.27
C THR A 345 -9.83 -17.80 -8.77
N GLY A 346 -9.90 -16.69 -8.03
CA GLY A 346 -9.17 -15.46 -8.26
C GLY A 346 -7.76 -15.54 -7.68
N ASN A 347 -6.81 -15.34 -8.58
CA ASN A 347 -5.44 -14.92 -8.30
C ASN A 347 -5.39 -13.61 -7.48
N PHE A 348 -4.61 -13.52 -6.39
CA PHE A 348 -4.49 -12.30 -5.57
C PHE A 348 -3.26 -11.47 -5.91
N ILE A 349 -3.28 -10.16 -5.72
CA ILE A 349 -2.19 -9.26 -6.13
C ILE A 349 -1.32 -8.91 -4.92
N SER A 350 -0.18 -9.57 -4.71
CA SER A 350 0.87 -9.13 -3.79
C SER A 350 1.88 -8.25 -4.51
N GLN A 351 1.98 -6.97 -4.17
CA GLN A 351 2.88 -6.01 -4.83
C GLN A 351 2.74 -6.01 -6.37
N GLY A 352 1.52 -6.17 -6.87
CA GLY A 352 1.30 -6.26 -8.30
C GLY A 352 1.60 -7.64 -8.92
N PHE A 353 1.73 -8.71 -8.13
CA PHE A 353 1.89 -10.09 -8.58
C PHE A 353 0.75 -10.98 -8.16
N ILE A 354 0.28 -11.81 -9.09
CA ILE A 354 -0.66 -12.88 -8.79
C ILE A 354 0.00 -13.94 -7.90
N VAL A 355 -0.53 -14.16 -6.70
CA VAL A 355 -0.24 -15.32 -5.86
C VAL A 355 -1.56 -16.02 -5.46
N HIS A 356 -1.43 -17.22 -4.90
CA HIS A 356 -2.33 -18.38 -4.98
C HIS A 356 -3.62 -18.39 -4.12
N ASN A 357 -4.61 -19.18 -4.56
CA ASN A 357 -5.50 -19.93 -3.67
C ASN A 357 -5.83 -21.32 -4.27
N SER A 358 -6.10 -22.31 -3.42
CA SER A 358 -6.45 -23.70 -3.76
C SER A 358 -7.68 -24.16 -2.98
N LYS A 359 -8.45 -25.10 -3.55
CA LYS A 359 -9.56 -25.79 -2.86
C LYS A 359 -9.09 -26.54 -1.60
N LEU A 360 -7.86 -27.05 -1.64
CA LEU A 360 -7.19 -27.70 -0.51
C LEU A 360 -5.77 -27.13 -0.41
N THR A 361 -5.42 -26.60 0.75
CA THR A 361 -4.07 -26.08 1.02
C THR A 361 -3.47 -26.83 2.19
N MET A 362 -2.20 -27.19 2.06
CA MET A 362 -1.38 -27.75 3.14
C MET A 362 -0.09 -26.95 3.22
N LYS A 363 0.07 -26.16 4.29
CA LYS A 363 1.21 -25.24 4.44
C LYS A 363 1.78 -25.30 5.86
N TYR A 364 3.08 -25.62 5.94
CA TYR A 364 3.80 -25.75 7.20
C TYR A 364 5.18 -25.10 7.10
N PRO A 365 5.28 -23.75 7.12
CA PRO A 365 6.56 -23.05 7.17
C PRO A 365 7.37 -23.54 8.35
N ALA A 366 8.68 -23.74 8.16
CA ALA A 366 9.56 -24.32 9.18
C ALA A 366 10.72 -23.38 9.50
N VAL A 367 10.94 -23.13 10.78
CA VAL A 367 12.06 -22.34 11.32
C VAL A 367 12.96 -23.23 12.15
N TYR A 368 14.25 -23.27 11.81
CA TYR A 368 15.27 -24.00 12.54
C TYR A 368 16.19 -22.99 13.24
N LEU A 369 16.13 -22.95 14.57
CA LEU A 369 16.91 -22.05 15.42
C LEU A 369 18.20 -22.78 15.81
N MET A 370 19.18 -22.72 14.89
CA MET A 370 20.42 -23.49 14.94
C MET A 370 21.54 -22.83 15.73
N GLU A 371 21.44 -21.54 16.01
CA GLU A 371 22.48 -20.74 16.66
C GLU A 371 21.99 -20.13 17.98
N GLU A 372 22.92 -19.88 18.91
CA GLU A 372 22.60 -19.32 20.22
C GLU A 372 21.93 -17.95 20.09
N GLY A 373 20.82 -17.74 20.81
CA GLY A 373 20.09 -16.47 20.78
C GLY A 373 19.20 -16.27 19.55
N ALA A 374 19.11 -17.25 18.64
CA ALA A 374 18.27 -17.13 17.45
C ALA A 374 16.78 -16.93 17.79
N HIS A 375 16.12 -16.09 17.01
CA HIS A 375 14.70 -15.76 17.14
C HIS A 375 13.91 -16.15 15.88
N GLY A 376 12.71 -16.70 16.06
CA GLY A 376 11.81 -17.07 14.96
C GLY A 376 10.35 -16.72 15.22
N GLU A 377 9.71 -16.05 14.29
CA GLU A 377 8.26 -15.77 14.35
C GLU A 377 7.55 -16.34 13.12
N ILE A 378 6.39 -16.98 13.35
CA ILE A 378 5.50 -17.46 12.31
C ILE A 378 4.13 -16.83 12.54
N LEU A 379 3.68 -16.03 11.57
CA LEU A 379 2.34 -15.46 11.53
C LEU A 379 1.59 -16.13 10.38
N SER A 380 0.48 -16.80 10.67
CA SER A 380 -0.31 -17.55 9.70
C SER A 380 -1.77 -17.12 9.77
N ILE A 381 -2.37 -16.90 8.59
CA ILE A 381 -3.80 -16.65 8.44
C ILE A 381 -4.36 -17.64 7.44
N ALA A 382 -5.47 -18.26 7.79
CA ALA A 382 -6.21 -19.15 6.90
C ALA A 382 -7.67 -18.74 6.84
N PHE A 383 -8.20 -18.54 5.63
CA PHE A 383 -9.62 -18.33 5.40
C PHE A 383 -10.18 -19.49 4.56
N ALA A 384 -11.21 -20.17 5.05
CA ALA A 384 -11.87 -21.24 4.30
C ALA A 384 -13.35 -20.92 4.08
N GLY A 385 -13.73 -20.79 2.81
CA GLY A 385 -15.12 -20.68 2.36
C GLY A 385 -15.72 -22.00 1.88
N LYS A 386 -16.78 -21.91 1.09
CA LYS A 386 -17.58 -23.07 0.64
C LYS A 386 -16.75 -24.14 -0.05
N GLY A 387 -16.73 -25.34 0.53
CA GLY A 387 -16.06 -26.51 -0.04
C GLY A 387 -14.53 -26.43 -0.03
N GLN A 388 -13.96 -25.53 0.76
CA GLN A 388 -12.52 -25.38 0.94
C GLN A 388 -12.02 -26.04 2.22
N HIS A 389 -10.78 -26.54 2.17
CA HIS A 389 -10.04 -27.00 3.35
C HIS A 389 -8.65 -26.37 3.39
N GLN A 390 -8.39 -25.53 4.38
CA GLN A 390 -7.09 -24.90 4.60
C GLN A 390 -6.41 -25.54 5.81
N ASP A 391 -5.44 -26.43 5.60
CA ASP A 391 -4.57 -26.99 6.64
C ASP A 391 -3.25 -26.19 6.68
N ALA A 392 -3.21 -25.21 7.56
CA ALA A 392 -2.08 -24.30 7.72
C ALA A 392 -1.45 -24.48 9.10
N GLY A 393 -0.23 -23.99 9.28
CA GLY A 393 0.38 -23.98 10.59
C GLY A 393 1.84 -23.60 10.51
N GLY A 394 2.68 -24.23 11.33
CA GLY A 394 4.08 -23.87 11.40
C GLY A 394 4.91 -24.90 12.16
N LYS A 395 6.19 -24.97 11.85
CA LYS A 395 7.16 -25.80 12.54
C LYS A 395 8.27 -24.92 13.09
N VAL A 396 8.56 -25.04 14.37
CA VAL A 396 9.72 -24.39 14.98
C VAL A 396 10.56 -25.44 15.69
N VAL A 397 11.86 -25.43 15.41
CA VAL A 397 12.84 -26.35 15.99
C VAL A 397 13.90 -25.54 16.71
N HIS A 398 13.95 -25.66 18.04
CA HIS A 398 15.01 -25.10 18.87
C HIS A 398 16.16 -26.11 18.96
N ALA A 399 17.28 -25.80 18.30
CA ALA A 399 18.49 -26.63 18.29
C ALA A 399 19.65 -26.02 19.08
N ALA A 400 19.57 -24.75 19.48
CA ALA A 400 20.60 -24.04 20.24
C ALA A 400 20.08 -23.39 21.53
N PRO A 401 20.97 -23.07 22.50
CA PRO A 401 20.61 -22.36 23.73
C PRO A 401 20.07 -20.95 23.50
N ASN A 402 19.36 -20.42 24.49
CA ASN A 402 18.86 -19.03 24.55
C ASN A 402 17.98 -18.62 23.35
N THR A 403 17.40 -19.59 22.64
CA THR A 403 16.57 -19.35 21.46
C THR A 403 15.15 -18.95 21.84
N SER A 404 14.49 -18.13 21.01
CA SER A 404 13.11 -17.68 21.27
C SER A 404 12.22 -17.79 20.03
N SER A 405 10.94 -18.11 20.22
CA SER A 405 10.01 -18.12 19.10
C SER A 405 8.57 -17.77 19.45
N LYS A 406 7.81 -17.41 18.43
CA LYS A 406 6.38 -17.14 18.53
C LYS A 406 5.65 -17.65 17.29
N ILE A 407 4.58 -18.40 17.49
CA ILE A 407 3.67 -18.83 16.42
C ILE A 407 2.31 -18.22 16.71
N VAL A 408 1.80 -17.41 15.79
CA VAL A 408 0.42 -16.89 15.84
C VAL A 408 -0.29 -17.40 14.61
N SER A 409 -1.30 -18.24 14.81
CA SER A 409 -2.16 -18.73 13.74
C SER A 409 -3.58 -18.23 13.98
N LYS A 410 -4.13 -17.53 13.00
CA LYS A 410 -5.54 -17.12 12.98
C LYS A 410 -6.26 -17.83 11.84
N SER A 411 -7.40 -18.44 12.13
CA SER A 411 -8.23 -19.08 11.10
C SER A 411 -9.64 -18.52 11.11
N ILE A 412 -10.23 -18.42 9.91
CA ILE A 412 -11.60 -17.98 9.70
C ILE A 412 -12.28 -19.02 8.81
N SER A 413 -13.42 -19.55 9.24
CA SER A 413 -14.20 -20.53 8.47
C SER A 413 -15.61 -20.02 8.21
N LYS A 414 -16.07 -20.17 6.96
CA LYS A 414 -17.36 -19.69 6.44
C LYS A 414 -17.96 -20.68 5.43
N ASP A 415 -19.29 -20.67 5.27
CA ASP A 415 -20.07 -21.40 4.27
C ASP A 415 -19.80 -22.91 4.26
N GLY A 416 -19.57 -23.50 5.43
CA GLY A 416 -19.18 -24.91 5.60
C GLY A 416 -17.70 -25.18 5.29
N GLY A 417 -16.88 -24.13 5.20
CA GLY A 417 -15.45 -24.20 5.04
C GLY A 417 -14.75 -24.82 6.23
N ARG A 418 -13.60 -25.47 5.97
CA ARG A 418 -12.80 -26.12 6.98
C ARG A 418 -11.43 -25.47 7.09
N THR A 419 -11.07 -24.99 8.27
CA THR A 419 -9.69 -24.63 8.59
C THR A 419 -9.09 -25.68 9.51
N SER A 420 -7.77 -25.84 9.45
CA SER A 420 -7.01 -26.67 10.37
C SER A 420 -5.70 -25.98 10.69
N TYR A 421 -5.37 -25.89 11.99
CA TYR A 421 -4.02 -25.58 12.44
C TYR A 421 -3.24 -26.87 12.65
N ARG A 422 -2.02 -26.96 12.11
CA ARG A 422 -1.08 -28.04 12.40
C ARG A 422 0.29 -27.50 12.74
N GLY A 423 0.65 -27.59 14.01
CA GLY A 423 1.90 -27.07 14.55
C GLY A 423 2.88 -28.16 14.95
N LEU A 424 4.18 -27.93 14.76
CA LEU A 424 5.24 -28.67 15.46
C LEU A 424 6.14 -27.67 16.20
N LEU A 425 6.31 -27.88 17.49
CA LEU A 425 7.32 -27.21 18.30
C LEU A 425 8.26 -28.27 18.85
N LYS A 426 9.49 -28.32 18.34
CA LYS A 426 10.54 -29.23 18.80
C LYS A 426 11.59 -28.46 19.58
N VAL A 427 11.96 -28.96 20.74
CA VAL A 427 13.09 -28.48 21.52
C VAL A 427 14.06 -29.63 21.73
N TYR A 428 15.29 -29.50 21.23
CA TYR A 428 16.35 -30.48 21.44
C TYR A 428 16.99 -30.36 22.82
N LYS A 429 17.63 -31.45 23.26
CA LYS A 429 18.25 -31.58 24.58
C LYS A 429 19.27 -30.47 24.89
N ASP A 430 19.97 -29.94 23.88
CA ASP A 430 21.00 -28.91 24.08
C ASP A 430 20.44 -27.47 24.07
N ALA A 431 19.15 -27.28 23.78
CA ALA A 431 18.50 -25.97 23.70
C ALA A 431 18.09 -25.42 25.07
N VAL A 432 19.07 -25.13 25.91
CA VAL A 432 18.88 -24.56 27.26
C VAL A 432 18.27 -23.16 27.19
N ASN A 433 17.35 -22.82 28.10
CA ASN A 433 16.67 -21.52 28.20
C ASN A 433 15.89 -21.12 26.93
N ALA A 434 15.42 -22.11 26.16
CA ALA A 434 14.55 -21.86 25.03
C ALA A 434 13.17 -21.35 25.48
N LYS A 435 12.62 -20.39 24.74
CA LYS A 435 11.31 -19.78 25.00
C LYS A 435 10.41 -19.87 23.77
N SER A 436 9.17 -20.31 23.92
CA SER A 436 8.23 -20.35 22.79
C SER A 436 6.79 -20.12 23.21
N ASN A 437 6.06 -19.34 22.42
CA ASN A 437 4.62 -19.12 22.57
C ASN A 437 3.88 -19.49 21.29
N VAL A 438 2.88 -20.36 21.38
CA VAL A 438 2.05 -20.80 20.25
C VAL A 438 0.60 -20.41 20.51
N VAL A 439 0.07 -19.44 19.77
CA VAL A 439 -1.31 -18.94 19.86
C VAL A 439 -2.08 -19.34 18.61
N CYS A 440 -3.21 -20.01 18.80
CA CYS A 440 -4.08 -20.49 17.72
C CYS A 440 -5.50 -19.98 17.93
N ASP A 441 -5.91 -18.94 17.20
CA ASP A 441 -7.26 -18.41 17.28
C ASP A 441 -8.07 -18.84 16.07
N ALA A 442 -9.29 -19.30 16.28
CA ALA A 442 -10.23 -19.60 15.21
C ALA A 442 -11.49 -18.75 15.34
N LEU A 443 -12.02 -18.29 14.21
CA LEU A 443 -13.29 -17.58 14.10
C LEU A 443 -14.21 -18.34 13.14
N LEU A 444 -15.34 -18.82 13.65
CA LEU A 444 -16.38 -19.48 12.86
C LEU A 444 -17.48 -18.46 12.55
N LEU A 445 -17.79 -18.28 11.26
CA LEU A 445 -18.80 -17.33 10.80
C LEU A 445 -20.20 -17.93 10.67
N ASP A 446 -20.32 -19.26 10.73
CA ASP A 446 -21.58 -19.97 10.65
C ASP A 446 -21.54 -21.29 11.44
N GLU A 447 -22.70 -21.95 11.58
CA GLU A 447 -22.87 -23.19 12.34
C GLU A 447 -22.36 -24.45 11.62
N THR A 448 -22.18 -24.40 10.31
CA THR A 448 -21.75 -25.54 9.47
C THR A 448 -20.23 -25.62 9.30
N SER A 449 -19.56 -24.49 9.48
CA SER A 449 -18.13 -24.32 9.37
C SER A 449 -17.36 -25.01 10.50
N ARG A 450 -16.12 -25.40 10.20
CA ARG A 450 -15.28 -26.17 11.12
C ARG A 450 -13.87 -25.59 11.20
N SER A 451 -13.30 -25.63 12.39
CA SER A 451 -11.87 -25.40 12.63
C SER A 451 -11.32 -26.51 13.51
N ASP A 452 -10.18 -27.09 13.12
CA ASP A 452 -9.48 -28.13 13.90
C ASP A 452 -8.08 -27.65 14.30
N THR A 453 -7.60 -27.99 15.49
CA THR A 453 -6.26 -27.59 15.95
C THR A 453 -5.47 -28.84 16.37
N TYR A 454 -4.33 -29.09 15.72
CA TYR A 454 -3.44 -30.24 15.92
C TYR A 454 -2.03 -29.77 16.32
N PRO A 455 -1.80 -29.37 17.58
CA PRO A 455 -0.49 -28.96 18.07
C PRO A 455 0.36 -30.19 18.45
N TYR A 456 1.60 -30.24 17.96
CA TYR A 456 2.61 -31.21 18.39
C TYR A 456 3.73 -30.46 19.11
N ILE A 457 3.93 -30.76 20.39
CA ILE A 457 4.96 -30.15 21.22
C ILE A 457 5.86 -31.26 21.75
N GLU A 458 7.11 -31.26 21.32
CA GLU A 458 8.12 -32.23 21.70
C GLU A 458 9.27 -31.50 22.40
N VAL A 459 9.46 -31.77 23.69
CA VAL A 459 10.46 -31.08 24.52
C VAL A 459 11.42 -32.10 25.13
N ASP A 460 12.68 -32.05 24.67
CA ASP A 460 13.74 -32.95 25.13
C ASP A 460 14.68 -32.27 26.17
N ASN A 461 14.35 -31.05 26.62
CA ASN A 461 15.12 -30.26 27.59
C ASN A 461 14.20 -29.72 28.70
N GLU A 462 14.61 -29.85 29.96
CA GLU A 462 13.84 -29.43 31.14
C GLU A 462 13.94 -27.91 31.43
N GLN A 463 14.97 -27.24 30.93
CA GLN A 463 15.25 -25.81 31.19
C GLN A 463 14.64 -24.91 30.12
N VAL A 464 13.32 -25.01 29.89
CA VAL A 464 12.61 -24.24 28.86
C VAL A 464 11.31 -23.64 29.36
N ASN A 465 10.82 -22.62 28.67
CA ASN A 465 9.51 -22.02 28.93
C ASN A 465 8.66 -22.02 27.66
N ILE A 466 7.64 -22.88 27.63
CA ILE A 466 6.80 -23.13 26.46
C ILE A 466 5.33 -22.89 26.82
N GLY A 467 4.66 -22.02 26.07
CA GLY A 467 3.23 -21.76 26.18
C GLY A 467 2.48 -22.14 24.91
N HIS A 468 1.31 -22.77 25.07
CA HIS A 468 0.36 -22.97 23.97
C HIS A 468 -1.05 -22.54 24.40
N GLU A 469 -1.67 -21.70 23.58
CA GLU A 469 -3.03 -21.24 23.71
C GLU A 469 -3.80 -21.53 22.43
N ALA A 470 -5.02 -22.02 22.56
CA ALA A 470 -5.94 -22.20 21.45
C ALA A 470 -7.34 -21.71 21.83
N SER A 471 -7.90 -20.80 21.03
CA SER A 471 -9.22 -20.24 21.22
C SER A 471 -10.09 -20.47 19.98
N VAL A 472 -11.38 -20.76 20.19
CA VAL A 472 -12.37 -20.81 19.12
C VAL A 472 -13.48 -19.86 19.49
N SER A 473 -13.75 -18.93 18.59
CA SER A 473 -14.78 -17.90 18.71
C SER A 473 -15.79 -18.05 17.58
N LYS A 474 -17.04 -17.70 17.86
CA LYS A 474 -18.10 -17.54 16.87
C LYS A 474 -18.46 -16.06 16.81
N ILE A 475 -18.90 -15.57 15.65
CA ILE A 475 -19.53 -14.25 15.62
C ILE A 475 -20.81 -14.32 16.47
N GLY A 476 -20.88 -13.49 17.51
CA GLY A 476 -22.04 -13.43 18.38
C GLY A 476 -23.19 -12.70 17.69
N GLU A 477 -24.38 -13.31 17.65
CA GLU A 477 -25.59 -12.67 17.14
C GLU A 477 -25.86 -11.31 17.83
N GLU A 478 -25.54 -11.19 19.12
CA GLU A 478 -25.66 -9.93 19.87
C GLU A 478 -24.71 -8.83 19.35
N GLN A 479 -23.50 -9.19 18.89
CA GLN A 479 -22.54 -8.23 18.33
C GLN A 479 -22.99 -7.70 16.97
N LEU A 480 -23.48 -8.61 16.11
CA LEU A 480 -24.09 -8.24 14.84
C LEU A 480 -25.35 -7.39 15.07
N PHE A 481 -26.25 -7.83 15.96
CA PHE A 481 -27.46 -7.09 16.30
C PHE A 481 -27.14 -5.70 16.84
N TYR A 482 -26.11 -5.56 17.68
CA TYR A 482 -25.68 -4.26 18.18
C TYR A 482 -25.21 -3.34 17.05
N ALA A 483 -24.36 -3.83 16.14
CA ALA A 483 -23.90 -3.05 14.99
C ALA A 483 -25.05 -2.67 14.05
N MET A 484 -25.95 -3.62 13.76
CA MET A 484 -27.14 -3.38 12.96
C MET A 484 -28.09 -2.37 13.59
N SER A 485 -28.23 -2.37 14.92
CA SER A 485 -29.04 -1.37 15.64
C SER A 485 -28.51 0.06 15.48
N ARG A 486 -27.24 0.21 15.10
CA ARG A 486 -26.58 1.49 14.79
C ARG A 486 -26.61 1.86 13.32
N GLY A 487 -27.33 1.09 12.48
CA GLY A 487 -27.46 1.34 11.05
C GLY A 487 -26.33 0.78 10.20
N VAL A 488 -25.47 -0.09 10.76
CA VAL A 488 -24.46 -0.83 10.00
C VAL A 488 -25.13 -2.04 9.34
N SER A 489 -24.83 -2.31 8.07
CA SER A 489 -25.36 -3.52 7.43
C SER A 489 -24.80 -4.79 8.11
N GLU A 490 -25.49 -5.92 8.00
CA GLU A 490 -25.00 -7.19 8.55
C GLU A 490 -23.64 -7.59 7.94
N GLU A 491 -23.47 -7.31 6.65
CA GLU A 491 -22.23 -7.54 5.88
C GLU A 491 -21.08 -6.66 6.37
N ASP A 492 -21.33 -5.35 6.54
CA ASP A 492 -20.34 -4.42 7.10
C ASP A 492 -20.00 -4.81 8.55
N ALA A 493 -20.99 -5.20 9.35
CA ALA A 493 -20.80 -5.61 10.73
C ALA A 493 -19.94 -6.87 10.84
N SER A 494 -20.21 -7.87 10.01
CA SER A 494 -19.41 -9.10 9.93
C SER A 494 -17.97 -8.80 9.50
N THR A 495 -17.81 -7.95 8.48
CA THR A 495 -16.50 -7.49 8.00
C THR A 495 -15.73 -6.75 9.09
N MET A 496 -16.40 -5.92 9.91
CA MET A 496 -15.78 -5.23 11.05
C MET A 496 -15.27 -6.22 12.12
N VAL A 497 -16.06 -7.24 12.46
CA VAL A 497 -15.65 -8.26 13.45
C VAL A 497 -14.44 -9.05 12.94
N VAL A 498 -14.48 -9.49 11.68
CA VAL A 498 -13.36 -10.20 11.05
C VAL A 498 -12.12 -9.30 10.97
N SER A 499 -12.28 -8.03 10.62
CA SER A 499 -11.19 -7.04 10.55
C SER A 499 -10.54 -6.80 11.92
N GLY A 500 -11.35 -6.73 13.00
CA GLY A 500 -10.83 -6.65 14.37
C GLY A 500 -10.08 -7.92 14.78
N PHE A 501 -10.56 -9.09 14.36
CA PHE A 501 -9.93 -10.38 14.65
C PHE A 501 -8.52 -10.50 14.04
N ILE A 502 -8.34 -10.02 12.82
CA ILE A 502 -7.06 -10.03 12.09
C ILE A 502 -6.16 -8.82 12.38
N GLU A 503 -6.70 -7.75 13.00
CA GLU A 503 -6.00 -6.47 13.22
C GLU A 503 -4.58 -6.63 13.79
N PRO A 504 -4.32 -7.50 14.78
CA PRO A 504 -2.97 -7.68 15.31
C PRO A 504 -1.95 -8.14 14.27
N LEU A 505 -2.38 -8.91 13.25
CA LEU A 505 -1.50 -9.36 12.17
C LEU A 505 -1.37 -8.31 11.08
N VAL A 506 -2.45 -7.61 10.76
CA VAL A 506 -2.45 -6.51 9.78
C VAL A 506 -1.50 -5.39 10.22
N LYS A 507 -1.34 -5.15 11.54
CA LYS A 507 -0.39 -4.18 12.10
C LYS A 507 1.08 -4.53 11.89
N GLU A 508 1.41 -5.81 11.73
CA GLU A 508 2.78 -6.27 11.47
C GLU A 508 3.14 -6.19 9.98
N LEU A 509 2.14 -6.08 9.10
CA LEU A 509 2.34 -5.98 7.66
C LEU A 509 2.70 -4.55 7.24
N PRO A 510 3.61 -4.38 6.27
CA PRO A 510 3.77 -3.09 5.59
C PRO A 510 2.43 -2.63 5.01
N MET A 511 2.17 -1.32 5.06
CA MET A 511 0.85 -0.73 4.80
C MET A 511 0.23 -1.16 3.46
N GLU A 512 1.06 -1.32 2.43
CA GLU A 512 0.66 -1.78 1.10
C GLU A 512 0.00 -3.17 1.15
N TYR A 513 0.54 -4.08 1.95
CA TYR A 513 -0.03 -5.42 2.14
C TYR A 513 -1.20 -5.42 3.11
N ALA A 514 -1.17 -4.57 4.13
CA ALA A 514 -2.26 -4.41 5.09
C ALA A 514 -3.57 -4.00 4.39
N VAL A 515 -3.49 -3.04 3.45
CA VAL A 515 -4.63 -2.58 2.65
C VAL A 515 -5.14 -3.70 1.74
N GLU A 516 -4.25 -4.39 1.02
CA GLU A 516 -4.64 -5.50 0.13
C GLU A 516 -5.23 -6.69 0.91
N MET A 517 -4.71 -7.00 2.10
CA MET A 517 -5.22 -8.07 2.94
C MET A 517 -6.63 -7.77 3.48
N ASN A 518 -6.84 -6.55 4.01
CA ASN A 518 -8.17 -6.11 4.46
C ASN A 518 -9.19 -6.16 3.32
N ARG A 519 -8.76 -5.74 2.13
CA ARG A 519 -9.56 -5.80 0.92
C ARG A 519 -9.91 -7.22 0.52
N LEU A 520 -8.92 -8.12 0.51
CA LEU A 520 -9.15 -9.51 0.17
C LEU A 520 -10.17 -10.14 1.10
N ILE A 521 -10.11 -9.82 2.39
CA ILE A 521 -11.06 -10.32 3.39
C ILE A 521 -12.45 -9.75 3.17
N ALA A 522 -12.58 -8.44 2.91
CA ALA A 522 -13.87 -7.83 2.56
C ALA A 522 -14.50 -8.50 1.32
N LEU A 523 -13.70 -8.83 0.30
CA LEU A 523 -14.18 -9.54 -0.89
C LEU A 523 -14.72 -10.95 -0.57
N GLN A 524 -14.21 -11.64 0.46
CA GLN A 524 -14.77 -12.93 0.89
C GLN A 524 -16.03 -12.79 1.75
N MET A 525 -16.19 -11.61 2.33
CA MET A 525 -17.43 -11.24 2.98
C MET A 525 -18.49 -10.81 1.97
N GLU A 526 -18.13 -10.44 0.74
CA GLU A 526 -19.08 -9.99 -0.28
C GLU A 526 -19.94 -11.14 -0.84
N GLY A 527 -21.27 -11.00 -0.76
CA GLY A 527 -22.23 -12.06 -1.15
C GLY A 527 -22.65 -13.01 -0.02
N THR A 528 -22.51 -12.55 1.23
CA THR A 528 -22.74 -13.29 2.49
C THR A 528 -24.19 -13.56 2.87
N VAL A 529 -25.20 -12.95 2.23
CA VAL A 529 -26.59 -13.11 2.66
C VAL A 529 -27.47 -13.59 1.49
N GLY A 530 -27.61 -14.92 1.43
CA GLY A 530 -28.47 -15.66 0.49
C GLY A 530 -28.26 -17.16 0.54
#